data_AF-A0A437J4H5-F1
#
_entry.id   AF-A0A437J4H5-F1
#
_cell.length_a   1.000
_cell.length_b   1.000
_cell.length_c   1.000
_cell.angle_alpha   90.00
_cell.angle_beta   90.00
_cell.angle_gamma   90.00
#
_symmetry.space_group_name_H-M   'P 1'
#
loop_
_entity.id
_entity.type
_entity.pdbx_description
1 polymer ?
#
loop_
_entity_poly.entity_id
_entity_poly.type
_entity_poly.pdbx_seq_one_letter_code
_entity_poly.pdbx_strand_id
1 'polypeptide(L)'
;MEELLVASGATVIASPGSRGDSSLVDAFASLSGAADRFEVAPEIPLSQVLWTRSGPYWNGEMARTLRHLPTGTPGAVLLHAQGAGRRAALLGHAQPFVVTEEISGDFDTPGPYLVLVACRLDETGSIDAVRGFAQPILSSRYFMPVQSAFERDVFHALVALQERLDTHGTDCTILRSFSGQAPEQPIEIQLVDRTGSRRELQIQMAAGDPDTIPARNGDAQSYALTPERFADGSFVGWLEGQIAAPRPG
;
A
#
# COMPACT_ATOMS: atom_id res chain seq x y z
N MET A 1 -6.46 8.32 -3.41
CA MET A 1 -5.53 7.47 -2.64
C MET A 1 -5.02 6.33 -3.49
N GLU A 2 -5.92 5.50 -4.01
CA GLU A 2 -5.57 4.36 -4.87
C GLU A 2 -4.66 4.72 -6.04
N GLU A 3 -5.06 5.69 -6.86
CA GLU A 3 -4.25 6.14 -8.00
C GLU A 3 -2.87 6.64 -7.57
N LEU A 4 -2.78 7.30 -6.41
CA LEU A 4 -1.51 7.79 -5.86
C LEU A 4 -0.59 6.62 -5.44
N LEU A 5 -1.15 5.59 -4.80
CA LEU A 5 -0.40 4.39 -4.42
C LEU A 5 0.13 3.67 -5.66
N VAL A 6 -0.71 3.46 -6.67
CA VAL A 6 -0.30 2.86 -7.95
C VAL A 6 0.79 3.70 -8.62
N ALA A 7 0.58 5.02 -8.74
CA ALA A 7 1.52 5.92 -9.41
C ALA A 7 2.89 6.00 -8.70
N SER A 8 2.91 5.81 -7.38
CA SER A 8 4.14 5.78 -6.56
C SER A 8 4.90 4.46 -6.62
N GLY A 9 4.32 3.42 -7.22
CA GLY A 9 4.89 2.07 -7.21
C GLY A 9 4.70 1.33 -5.87
N ALA A 10 3.87 1.83 -4.95
CA ALA A 10 3.58 1.17 -3.68
C ALA A 10 2.91 -0.20 -3.86
N THR A 11 2.38 -0.48 -5.05
CA THR A 11 1.81 -1.77 -5.46
C THR A 11 2.86 -2.80 -5.88
N VAL A 12 4.14 -2.50 -5.71
CA VAL A 12 5.27 -3.39 -6.01
C VAL A 12 6.27 -3.38 -4.84
N ILE A 13 6.63 -4.56 -4.37
CA ILE A 13 7.74 -4.77 -3.44
C ILE A 13 8.89 -5.40 -4.23
N ALA A 14 9.80 -4.54 -4.70
CA ALA A 14 11.01 -4.96 -5.42
C ALA A 14 11.94 -5.84 -4.56
N SER A 15 12.80 -6.62 -5.22
CA SER A 15 13.79 -7.47 -4.55
C SER A 15 14.74 -6.64 -3.66
N PRO A 16 15.33 -7.23 -2.60
CA PRO A 16 16.19 -6.50 -1.67
C PRO A 16 17.38 -5.86 -2.38
N GLY A 17 18.03 -6.59 -3.30
CA GLY A 17 19.13 -6.08 -4.11
C GLY A 17 18.77 -4.86 -4.98
N SER A 18 17.53 -4.76 -5.47
CA SER A 18 17.07 -3.63 -6.29
C SER A 18 16.54 -2.46 -5.46
N ARG A 19 15.92 -2.73 -4.31
CA ARG A 19 15.26 -1.73 -3.48
C ARG A 19 16.20 -1.04 -2.50
N GLY A 20 17.24 -1.74 -2.03
CA GLY A 20 18.03 -1.32 -0.88
C GLY A 20 17.21 -1.26 0.41
N ASP A 21 17.74 -0.56 1.41
CA ASP A 21 17.06 -0.34 2.68
C ASP A 21 15.93 0.68 2.53
N SER A 22 14.70 0.19 2.37
CA SER A 22 13.53 1.05 2.34
C SER A 22 13.23 1.62 3.74
N SER A 23 13.00 2.92 3.85
CA SER A 23 12.54 3.58 5.06
C SER A 23 11.16 4.22 4.88
N LEU A 24 10.52 4.57 6.00
CA LEU A 24 9.27 5.35 5.98
C LEU A 24 9.43 6.67 5.20
N VAL A 25 10.62 7.28 5.26
CA VAL A 25 10.93 8.53 4.55
C VAL A 25 10.94 8.28 3.05
N ASP A 26 11.55 7.20 2.58
CA ASP A 26 11.59 6.85 1.16
C ASP A 26 10.20 6.53 0.62
N ALA A 27 9.40 5.78 1.40
CA ALA A 27 8.03 5.46 1.03
C ALA A 27 7.16 6.73 0.86
N PHE A 28 7.31 7.72 1.76
CA PHE A 28 6.66 9.02 1.60
C PHE A 28 7.23 9.82 0.43
N ALA A 29 8.54 9.79 0.20
CA ALA A 29 9.17 10.49 -0.92
C ALA A 29 8.64 9.99 -2.26
N SER A 30 8.48 8.68 -2.43
CA SER A 30 7.86 8.08 -3.63
C SER A 30 6.42 8.55 -3.84
N LEU A 31 5.61 8.64 -2.78
CA LEU A 31 4.25 9.17 -2.86
C LEU A 31 4.23 10.67 -3.20
N SER A 32 5.10 11.47 -2.59
CA SER A 32 5.21 12.89 -2.89
C SER A 32 5.65 13.14 -4.33
N GLY A 33 6.59 12.37 -4.87
CA GLY A 33 6.98 12.47 -6.28
C GLY A 33 5.87 12.02 -7.24
N ALA A 34 5.08 11.02 -6.87
CA ALA A 34 3.91 10.62 -7.66
C ALA A 34 2.79 11.66 -7.64
N ALA A 35 2.70 12.46 -6.57
CA ALA A 35 1.68 13.50 -6.42
C ALA A 35 1.77 14.60 -7.49
N ASP A 36 2.92 14.80 -8.14
CA ASP A 36 3.07 15.72 -9.28
C ASP A 36 2.13 15.40 -10.46
N ARG A 37 1.67 14.15 -10.56
CA ARG A 37 0.82 13.69 -11.67
C ARG A 37 -0.67 14.00 -11.49
N PHE A 38 -1.04 14.51 -10.33
CA PHE A 38 -2.44 14.75 -9.96
C PHE A 38 -2.64 16.23 -9.70
N GLU A 39 -3.71 16.81 -10.23
CA GLU A 39 -4.08 18.20 -9.95
C GLU A 39 -5.19 18.25 -8.90
N VAL A 40 -5.08 19.18 -7.96
CA VAL A 40 -6.12 19.47 -6.95
C VAL A 40 -7.02 20.65 -7.34
N ALA A 41 -6.52 21.48 -8.24
CA ALA A 41 -7.14 22.63 -8.87
C ALA A 41 -6.40 22.89 -10.20
N PRO A 42 -6.99 23.63 -11.15
CA PRO A 42 -6.35 23.88 -12.44
C PRO A 42 -4.92 24.39 -12.29
N GLU A 43 -3.95 23.70 -12.91
CA GLU A 43 -2.51 24.02 -12.88
C GLU A 43 -1.85 23.94 -11.48
N ILE A 44 -2.54 23.39 -10.48
CA ILE A 44 -2.01 23.19 -9.13
C ILE A 44 -1.83 21.69 -8.88
N PRO A 45 -0.58 21.17 -8.99
CA PRO A 45 -0.30 19.77 -8.69
C PRO A 45 -0.47 19.49 -7.19
N LEU A 46 -0.89 18.26 -6.87
CA LEU A 46 -1.11 17.80 -5.50
C LEU A 46 0.19 17.91 -4.69
N SER A 47 1.35 17.64 -5.29
CA SER A 47 2.66 17.75 -4.64
C SER A 47 2.94 19.13 -4.03
N GLN A 48 2.42 20.21 -4.64
CA GLN A 48 2.58 21.58 -4.16
C GLN A 48 1.81 21.84 -2.87
N VAL A 49 0.78 21.04 -2.60
CA VAL A 49 -0.14 21.18 -1.47
C VAL A 49 -0.27 19.88 -0.66
N LEU A 50 0.71 18.97 -0.77
CA LEU A 50 0.74 17.70 -0.05
C LEU A 50 1.83 17.73 1.02
N TRP A 51 1.42 17.52 2.26
CA TRP A 51 2.32 17.39 3.39
C TRP A 51 2.29 15.96 3.93
N THR A 52 3.46 15.37 4.20
CA THR A 52 3.58 13.99 4.71
C THR A 52 3.72 13.91 6.23
N ARG A 53 3.47 15.03 6.91
CA ARG A 53 3.53 15.17 8.38
C ARG A 53 2.42 16.12 8.84
N SER A 54 1.96 15.95 10.08
CA SER A 54 0.91 16.79 10.67
C SER A 54 1.39 18.17 11.15
N GLY A 55 2.71 18.36 11.34
CA GLY A 55 3.27 19.62 11.85
C GLY A 55 2.82 20.89 11.10
N PRO A 56 2.89 20.92 9.75
CA PRO A 56 2.45 22.06 8.94
C PRO A 56 0.99 22.48 9.13
N TYR A 57 0.12 21.53 9.50
CA TYR A 57 -1.27 21.81 9.86
C TYR A 57 -1.33 22.56 11.20
N TRP A 58 -0.66 22.04 12.23
CA TRP A 58 -0.73 22.59 13.59
C TRP A 58 0.01 23.92 13.77
N ASN A 59 1.11 24.14 13.04
CA ASN A 59 1.93 25.35 13.15
C ASN A 59 1.48 26.48 12.19
N GLY A 60 0.40 26.27 11.43
CA GLY A 60 -0.15 27.24 10.47
C GLY A 60 0.67 27.46 9.20
N GLU A 61 1.72 26.67 8.94
CA GLU A 61 2.46 26.69 7.68
C GLU A 61 1.56 26.36 6.49
N MET A 62 0.72 25.34 6.61
CA MET A 62 -0.23 24.97 5.57
C MET A 62 -1.15 26.14 5.22
N ALA A 63 -1.73 26.79 6.24
CA ALA A 63 -2.60 27.95 6.03
C ALA A 63 -1.86 29.08 5.31
N ARG A 64 -0.61 29.37 5.72
CA ARG A 64 0.22 30.40 5.07
C ARG A 64 0.50 30.06 3.61
N THR A 65 0.82 28.80 3.29
CA THR A 65 1.07 28.37 1.90
C THR A 65 -0.19 28.51 1.05
N LEU A 66 -1.33 27.99 1.51
CA LEU A 66 -2.58 28.01 0.75
C LEU A 66 -3.10 29.43 0.47
N ARG A 67 -2.82 30.42 1.34
CA ARG A 67 -3.21 31.83 1.10
C ARG A 67 -2.55 32.48 -0.11
N HIS A 68 -1.43 31.92 -0.59
CA HIS A 68 -0.74 32.42 -1.78
C HIS A 68 -1.19 31.71 -3.06
N LEU A 69 -2.09 30.74 -2.96
CA LEU A 69 -2.66 29.99 -4.08
C LEU A 69 -4.06 30.52 -4.43
N PRO A 70 -4.61 30.16 -5.60
CA PRO A 70 -5.98 30.54 -5.95
C PRO A 70 -6.97 30.18 -4.85
N THR A 71 -7.93 31.07 -4.59
CA THR A 71 -8.96 30.88 -3.56
C THR A 71 -9.70 29.55 -3.77
N GLY A 72 -9.85 28.79 -2.68
CA GLY A 72 -10.51 27.48 -2.71
C GLY A 72 -9.58 26.30 -3.03
N THR A 73 -8.28 26.53 -3.28
CA THR A 73 -7.30 25.45 -3.42
C THR A 73 -7.24 24.60 -2.14
N PRO A 74 -7.52 23.29 -2.20
CA PRO A 74 -7.43 22.44 -1.02
C PRO A 74 -5.97 22.10 -0.70
N GLY A 75 -5.69 21.93 0.59
CA GLY A 75 -4.46 21.28 1.07
C GLY A 75 -4.69 19.80 1.31
N ALA A 76 -3.61 19.03 1.44
CA ALA A 76 -3.68 17.61 1.77
C ALA A 76 -2.60 17.21 2.78
N VAL A 77 -2.96 16.39 3.77
CA VAL A 77 -2.01 15.76 4.69
C VAL A 77 -2.07 14.25 4.50
N LEU A 78 -0.93 13.63 4.23
CA LEU A 78 -0.76 12.19 4.14
C LEU A 78 -0.04 11.68 5.39
N LEU A 79 -0.72 10.83 6.15
CA LEU A 79 -0.29 10.39 7.47
C LEU A 79 -0.13 8.87 7.50
N HIS A 80 0.96 8.41 8.12
CA HIS A 80 1.06 7.03 8.57
C HIS A 80 0.43 6.93 9.95
N ALA A 81 -0.64 6.15 10.07
CA ALA A 81 -1.41 6.00 11.30
C ALA A 81 -1.36 4.55 11.79
N GLN A 82 -1.20 4.36 13.10
CA GLN A 82 -1.25 3.04 13.73
C GLN A 82 -2.68 2.49 13.77
N GLY A 83 -3.67 3.39 13.78
CA GLY A 83 -5.08 3.08 13.69
C GLY A 83 -5.84 4.23 13.02
N ALA A 84 -7.03 3.95 12.51
CA ALA A 84 -7.92 4.96 11.98
C ALA A 84 -9.37 4.60 12.32
N GLY A 85 -10.21 5.63 12.40
CA GLY A 85 -11.66 5.47 12.45
C GLY A 85 -12.33 6.63 11.75
N ARG A 86 -13.66 6.64 11.73
CA ARG A 86 -14.48 7.60 10.96
C ARG A 86 -14.20 9.08 11.24
N ARG A 87 -13.57 9.42 12.37
CA ARG A 87 -13.35 10.82 12.78
C ARG A 87 -11.90 11.19 13.03
N ALA A 88 -11.00 10.21 13.14
CA ALA A 88 -9.63 10.48 13.54
C ALA A 88 -8.65 9.41 13.04
N ALA A 89 -7.45 9.88 12.68
CA ALA A 89 -6.27 9.04 12.50
C ALA A 89 -5.46 9.00 13.81
N LEU A 90 -5.08 7.81 14.25
CA LEU A 90 -4.31 7.58 15.48
C LEU A 90 -2.82 7.48 15.16
N LEU A 91 -2.05 8.47 15.58
CA LEU A 91 -0.64 8.65 15.21
C LEU A 91 0.35 8.03 16.23
N GLY A 92 -0.09 7.05 17.02
CA GLY A 92 0.73 6.46 18.08
C GLY A 92 0.88 7.40 19.28
N HIS A 93 2.09 7.94 19.49
CA HIS A 93 2.40 8.81 20.63
C HIS A 93 2.02 10.29 20.44
N ALA A 94 1.55 10.67 19.26
CA ALA A 94 1.11 12.03 18.97
C ALA A 94 -0.42 12.17 19.12
N GLN A 95 -0.89 13.41 19.22
CA GLN A 95 -2.32 13.68 19.25
C GLN A 95 -3.02 13.12 17.99
N PRO A 96 -4.22 12.53 18.13
CA PRO A 96 -5.02 12.10 16.99
C PRO A 96 -5.26 13.24 16.01
N PHE A 97 -5.21 12.93 14.71
CA PHE A 97 -5.55 13.89 13.66
C PHE A 97 -7.04 13.79 13.37
N VAL A 98 -7.82 14.76 13.87
CA VAL A 98 -9.29 14.75 13.81
C VAL A 98 -9.78 15.52 12.58
N VAL A 99 -10.80 14.99 11.91
CA VAL A 99 -11.48 15.66 10.79
C VAL A 99 -12.87 16.18 11.21
N THR A 100 -13.37 17.19 10.51
CA THR A 100 -14.68 17.81 10.79
C THR A 100 -15.85 17.01 10.22
N GLU A 101 -15.66 16.30 9.11
CA GLU A 101 -16.66 15.45 8.44
C GLU A 101 -16.38 13.97 8.73
N GLU A 102 -15.74 13.24 7.81
CA GLU A 102 -15.52 11.82 7.94
C GLU A 102 -14.19 11.38 7.30
N ILE A 103 -13.57 10.36 7.89
CA ILE A 103 -12.57 9.52 7.24
C ILE A 103 -13.28 8.28 6.73
N SER A 104 -13.28 8.07 5.42
CA SER A 104 -13.80 6.85 4.80
C SER A 104 -12.70 5.79 4.66
N GLY A 105 -13.07 4.52 4.51
CA GLY A 105 -12.12 3.41 4.38
C GLY A 105 -12.69 2.12 4.96
N ASP A 106 -11.92 1.04 4.83
CA ASP A 106 -12.16 -0.21 5.55
C ASP A 106 -11.52 -0.12 6.94
N PHE A 107 -12.34 -0.17 7.98
CA PHE A 107 -11.91 -0.16 9.37
C PHE A 107 -12.02 -1.53 10.05
N ASP A 108 -12.56 -2.53 9.36
CA ASP A 108 -12.62 -3.92 9.84
C ASP A 108 -11.24 -4.60 9.67
N THR A 109 -10.50 -4.21 8.63
CA THR A 109 -9.07 -4.55 8.52
C THR A 109 -8.25 -3.70 9.48
N PRO A 110 -7.55 -4.29 10.49
CA PRO A 110 -6.76 -3.53 11.47
C PRO A 110 -5.60 -2.80 10.79
N GLY A 111 -5.02 -1.80 11.47
CA GLY A 111 -3.90 -1.02 10.95
C GLY A 111 -2.58 -1.80 10.80
N PRO A 112 -1.51 -1.14 10.32
CA PRO A 112 -1.41 0.30 10.09
C PRO A 112 -2.15 0.79 8.85
N TYR A 113 -2.36 2.11 8.78
CA TYR A 113 -3.06 2.80 7.69
C TYR A 113 -2.20 3.92 7.10
N LEU A 114 -2.40 4.16 5.81
CA LEU A 114 -2.09 5.44 5.18
C LEU A 114 -3.39 6.27 5.13
N VAL A 115 -3.38 7.45 5.73
CA VAL A 115 -4.56 8.33 5.80
C VAL A 115 -4.29 9.62 5.03
N LEU A 116 -5.03 9.86 3.96
CA LEU A 116 -5.00 11.10 3.19
C LEU A 116 -6.16 11.99 3.65
N VAL A 117 -5.84 13.13 4.25
CA VAL A 117 -6.81 14.10 4.76
C VAL A 117 -6.81 15.33 3.86
N ALA A 118 -7.99 15.72 3.37
CA ALA A 118 -8.20 16.97 2.66
C ALA A 118 -8.41 18.10 3.67
N CYS A 119 -7.68 19.19 3.49
CA CYS A 119 -7.75 20.39 4.32
C CYS A 119 -8.19 21.59 3.47
N ARG A 120 -8.82 22.58 4.09
CA ARG A 120 -9.19 23.84 3.41
C ARG A 120 -8.96 25.03 4.31
N LEU A 121 -8.74 26.18 3.69
CA LEU A 121 -8.85 27.46 4.39
C LEU A 121 -10.32 27.76 4.67
N ASP A 122 -10.63 28.14 5.90
CA ASP A 122 -11.93 28.68 6.28
C ASP A 122 -12.02 30.18 5.96
N GLU A 123 -13.18 30.78 6.24
CA GLU A 123 -13.43 32.22 6.02
C GLU A 123 -12.54 33.14 6.89
N THR A 124 -12.01 32.61 8.00
CA THR A 124 -11.10 33.34 8.90
C THR A 124 -9.63 33.23 8.47
N GLY A 125 -9.34 32.41 7.46
CA GLY A 125 -8.00 32.09 7.00
C GLY A 125 -7.29 31.04 7.86
N SER A 126 -8.00 30.36 8.77
CA SER A 126 -7.53 29.19 9.52
C SER A 126 -7.64 27.92 8.67
N ILE A 127 -6.90 26.87 9.05
CA ILE A 127 -6.94 25.59 8.33
C ILE A 127 -7.88 24.61 9.02
N ASP A 128 -8.78 24.02 8.24
CA ASP A 128 -9.69 22.96 8.68
C ASP A 128 -9.33 21.63 8.03
N ALA A 129 -9.19 20.58 8.83
CA ALA A 129 -9.13 19.20 8.35
C ALA A 129 -10.57 18.70 8.08
N VAL A 130 -10.94 18.58 6.81
CA VAL A 130 -12.35 18.43 6.41
C VAL A 130 -12.79 16.97 6.43
N ARG A 131 -12.15 16.16 5.60
CA ARG A 131 -12.47 14.74 5.39
C ARG A 131 -11.22 13.97 5.03
N GLY A 132 -11.25 12.65 5.14
CA GLY A 132 -10.11 11.82 4.76
C GLY A 132 -10.48 10.48 4.17
N PHE A 133 -9.46 9.76 3.74
CA PHE A 133 -9.54 8.38 3.30
C PHE A 133 -8.42 7.58 3.96
N ALA A 134 -8.76 6.46 4.61
CA ALA A 134 -7.83 5.55 5.26
C ALA A 134 -7.71 4.26 4.44
N GLN A 135 -6.47 3.94 4.04
CA GLN A 135 -6.12 2.70 3.37
C GLN A 135 -5.31 1.83 4.32
N PRO A 136 -5.78 0.62 4.71
CA PRO A 136 -4.93 -0.36 5.36
C PRO A 136 -3.71 -0.68 4.47
N ILE A 137 -2.54 -0.73 5.09
CA ILE A 137 -1.27 -1.04 4.43
C ILE A 137 -0.55 -2.20 5.12
N LEU A 138 0.46 -2.75 4.44
CA LEU A 138 1.32 -3.79 4.99
C LEU A 138 2.12 -3.29 6.19
N SER A 139 2.90 -2.22 6.05
CA SER A 139 3.73 -1.68 7.13
C SER A 139 4.24 -0.27 6.85
N SER A 140 4.90 0.36 7.83
CA SER A 140 5.59 1.64 7.63
C SER A 140 6.75 1.58 6.62
N ARG A 141 7.27 0.38 6.32
CA ARG A 141 8.32 0.15 5.32
C ARG A 141 7.73 -0.11 3.93
N TYR A 142 6.51 -0.63 3.88
CA TYR A 142 5.82 -0.99 2.65
C TYR A 142 4.40 -0.47 2.66
N PHE A 143 4.15 0.59 1.92
CA PHE A 143 2.80 1.13 1.72
C PHE A 143 1.94 0.31 0.76
N MET A 144 2.30 -0.97 0.54
CA MET A 144 1.48 -1.95 -0.16
C MET A 144 0.08 -1.97 0.48
N PRO A 145 -0.98 -1.62 -0.28
CA PRO A 145 -2.33 -1.66 0.23
C PRO A 145 -2.74 -3.10 0.51
N VAL A 146 -3.52 -3.30 1.58
CA VAL A 146 -4.11 -4.59 1.94
C VAL A 146 -5.62 -4.45 2.10
N GLN A 147 -6.35 -5.51 1.80
CA GLN A 147 -7.81 -5.61 1.84
C GLN A 147 -8.31 -6.46 3.00
N SER A 148 -7.42 -7.18 3.69
CA SER A 148 -7.74 -7.96 4.88
C SER A 148 -6.53 -8.16 5.79
N ALA A 149 -6.79 -8.54 7.05
CA ALA A 149 -5.73 -8.97 7.96
C ALA A 149 -4.97 -10.19 7.42
N PHE A 150 -5.70 -11.14 6.84
CA PHE A 150 -5.10 -12.34 6.26
C PHE A 150 -4.15 -12.01 5.09
N GLU A 151 -4.55 -11.12 4.18
CA GLU A 151 -3.68 -10.68 3.09
C GLU A 151 -2.40 -10.01 3.62
N ARG A 152 -2.50 -9.24 4.70
CA ARG A 152 -1.31 -8.67 5.38
C ARG A 152 -0.37 -9.76 5.88
N ASP A 153 -0.88 -10.80 6.51
CA ASP A 153 -0.07 -11.93 7.01
C ASP A 153 0.63 -12.66 5.86
N VAL A 154 -0.07 -12.85 4.72
CA VAL A 154 0.51 -13.42 3.50
C VAL A 154 1.65 -12.54 2.99
N PHE A 155 1.45 -11.22 2.88
CA PHE A 155 2.54 -10.33 2.47
C PHE A 155 3.74 -10.34 3.43
N HIS A 156 3.53 -10.43 4.74
CA HIS A 156 4.62 -10.59 5.69
C HIS A 156 5.42 -11.86 5.43
N ALA A 157 4.75 -12.99 5.17
CA ALA A 157 5.42 -14.24 4.82
C ALA A 157 6.17 -14.15 3.49
N LEU A 158 5.60 -13.48 2.48
CA LEU A 158 6.25 -13.27 1.18
C LEU A 158 7.48 -12.35 1.28
N VAL A 159 7.43 -11.30 2.10
CA VAL A 159 8.60 -10.44 2.36
C VAL A 159 9.70 -11.24 3.06
N ALA A 160 9.36 -12.06 4.05
CA ALA A 160 10.33 -12.94 4.72
C ALA A 160 10.93 -13.97 3.74
N LEU A 161 10.12 -14.51 2.83
CA LEU A 161 10.59 -15.38 1.75
C LEU A 161 11.55 -14.65 0.80
N GLN A 162 11.19 -13.42 0.40
CA GLN A 162 12.03 -12.56 -0.45
C GLN A 162 13.42 -12.35 0.18
N GLU A 163 13.49 -12.06 1.48
CA GLU A 163 14.77 -11.93 2.20
C GLU A 163 15.58 -13.24 2.20
N ARG A 164 14.92 -14.39 2.37
CA ARG A 164 15.61 -15.70 2.32
C ARG A 164 16.11 -16.02 0.91
N LEU A 165 15.32 -15.79 -0.12
CA LEU A 165 15.69 -16.04 -1.51
C LEU A 165 16.87 -15.17 -1.96
N ASP A 166 16.93 -13.92 -1.51
CA ASP A 166 18.04 -13.00 -1.76
C ASP A 166 19.37 -13.58 -1.24
N THR A 167 19.39 -14.19 -0.05
CA THR A 167 20.60 -14.87 0.47
C THR A 167 21.06 -16.05 -0.41
N HIS A 168 20.16 -16.64 -1.20
CA HIS A 168 20.46 -17.67 -2.17
C HIS A 168 20.69 -17.11 -3.60
N GLY A 169 20.65 -15.80 -3.77
CA GLY A 169 20.82 -15.08 -5.04
C GLY A 169 19.67 -15.30 -6.03
N THR A 170 18.45 -15.45 -5.51
CA THR A 170 17.23 -15.39 -6.29
C THR A 170 16.54 -14.08 -5.97
N ASP A 171 16.44 -13.19 -6.96
CA ASP A 171 15.63 -11.99 -6.86
C ASP A 171 14.15 -12.40 -6.83
N CYS A 172 13.41 -11.86 -5.86
CA CYS A 172 11.98 -12.05 -5.74
C CYS A 172 11.32 -10.67 -5.74
N THR A 173 10.39 -10.41 -6.66
CA THR A 173 9.58 -9.20 -6.69
C THR A 173 8.12 -9.58 -6.47
N ILE A 174 7.45 -8.90 -5.54
CA ILE A 174 6.04 -9.13 -5.22
C ILE A 174 5.23 -7.98 -5.81
N LEU A 175 4.20 -8.30 -6.58
CA LEU A 175 3.31 -7.31 -7.18
C LEU A 175 1.88 -7.60 -6.76
N ARG A 176 1.11 -6.55 -6.56
CA ARG A 176 -0.33 -6.64 -6.33
C ARG A 176 -0.99 -5.64 -7.25
N SER A 177 -1.81 -6.13 -8.19
CA SER A 177 -2.69 -5.20 -8.90
C SER A 177 -3.59 -4.54 -7.84
N PHE A 178 -3.75 -3.22 -7.87
CA PHE A 178 -4.62 -2.55 -6.92
C PHE A 178 -5.64 -1.74 -7.71
N SER A 179 -6.86 -2.26 -7.76
CA SER A 179 -8.00 -1.48 -8.21
C SER A 179 -9.20 -1.65 -7.28
N GLY A 180 -9.90 -0.56 -6.96
CA GLY A 180 -11.10 -0.56 -6.14
C GLY A 180 -12.30 -1.25 -6.81
N GLN A 181 -12.15 -1.71 -8.05
CA GLN A 181 -13.21 -2.33 -8.86
C GLN A 181 -13.18 -3.87 -8.87
N ALA A 182 -12.11 -4.51 -8.38
CA ALA A 182 -11.97 -5.97 -8.41
C ALA A 182 -11.47 -6.49 -7.04
N PRO A 183 -12.34 -7.06 -6.20
CA PRO A 183 -12.02 -7.42 -4.82
C PRO A 183 -11.04 -8.61 -4.67
N GLU A 184 -10.68 -9.29 -5.76
CA GLU A 184 -9.89 -10.52 -5.74
C GLU A 184 -8.86 -10.54 -6.87
N GLN A 185 -7.98 -9.54 -6.93
CA GLN A 185 -6.87 -9.64 -7.89
C GLN A 185 -5.70 -10.43 -7.28
N PRO A 186 -4.94 -11.16 -8.10
CA PRO A 186 -3.86 -11.97 -7.61
C PRO A 186 -2.73 -11.14 -7.01
N ILE A 187 -2.00 -11.78 -6.10
CA ILE A 187 -0.62 -11.43 -5.79
C ILE A 187 0.25 -12.15 -6.81
N GLU A 188 1.11 -11.41 -7.51
CA GLU A 188 2.07 -11.96 -8.45
C GLU A 188 3.46 -11.97 -7.81
N ILE A 189 4.19 -13.06 -8.02
CA ILE A 189 5.58 -13.20 -7.56
C ILE A 189 6.44 -13.45 -8.79
N GLN A 190 7.40 -12.57 -9.02
CA GLN A 190 8.38 -12.71 -10.08
C GLN A 190 9.71 -13.11 -9.46
N LEU A 191 10.19 -14.30 -9.82
CA LEU A 191 11.46 -14.85 -9.38
C LEU A 191 12.47 -14.75 -10.53
N VAL A 192 13.67 -14.26 -10.25
CA VAL A 192 14.79 -14.26 -11.20
C VAL A 192 16.01 -14.89 -10.52
N ASP A 193 16.50 -16.00 -11.06
CA ASP A 193 17.68 -16.69 -10.52
C ASP A 193 19.00 -16.06 -11.01
N ARG A 194 20.14 -16.50 -10.45
CA ARG A 194 21.49 -16.05 -10.85
C ARG A 194 21.83 -16.29 -12.32
N THR A 195 21.10 -17.17 -13.00
CA THR A 195 21.28 -17.46 -14.42
C THR A 195 20.42 -16.56 -15.30
N GLY A 196 19.62 -15.67 -14.70
CA GLY A 196 18.66 -14.80 -15.39
C GLY A 196 17.35 -15.50 -15.75
N SER A 197 17.11 -16.72 -15.26
CA SER A 197 15.86 -17.44 -15.52
C SER A 197 14.73 -16.81 -14.73
N ARG A 198 13.66 -16.41 -15.44
CA ARG A 198 12.47 -15.78 -14.86
C ARG A 198 11.36 -16.80 -14.66
N ARG A 199 10.71 -16.76 -13.50
CA ARG A 199 9.49 -17.51 -13.19
C ARG A 199 8.45 -16.57 -12.61
N GLU A 200 7.22 -16.71 -13.06
CA GLU A 200 6.09 -15.94 -12.55
C GLU A 200 5.15 -16.89 -11.84
N LEU A 201 4.73 -16.52 -10.64
CA LEU A 201 3.78 -17.26 -9.83
C LEU A 201 2.62 -16.35 -9.48
N GLN A 202 1.42 -16.92 -9.36
CA GLN A 202 0.22 -16.19 -9.00
C GLN A 202 -0.43 -16.81 -7.78
N ILE A 203 -0.85 -15.97 -6.85
CA ILE A 203 -1.59 -16.37 -5.65
C ILE A 203 -2.96 -15.72 -5.74
N GLN A 204 -3.99 -16.55 -5.81
CA GLN A 204 -5.39 -16.13 -5.77
C GLN A 204 -5.86 -16.23 -4.32
N MET A 205 -6.17 -15.07 -3.72
CA MET A 205 -6.70 -15.00 -2.37
C MET A 205 -8.18 -15.35 -2.40
N ALA A 206 -8.61 -16.31 -1.59
CA ALA A 206 -10.03 -16.56 -1.35
C ALA A 206 -10.37 -16.33 0.12
N ALA A 207 -11.44 -15.57 0.33
CA ALA A 207 -12.04 -15.37 1.64
C ALA A 207 -13.01 -16.51 2.05
N GLY A 208 -13.19 -17.54 1.20
CA GLY A 208 -14.22 -18.58 1.37
C GLY A 208 -13.84 -19.94 0.80
N ASP A 209 -14.88 -20.76 0.52
CA ASP A 209 -14.78 -22.18 0.18
C ASP A 209 -13.77 -22.43 -0.98
N PRO A 210 -12.72 -23.26 -0.77
CA PRO A 210 -11.70 -23.54 -1.77
C PRO A 210 -12.25 -24.08 -3.11
N ASP A 211 -13.49 -24.57 -3.14
CA ASP A 211 -14.15 -25.10 -4.33
C ASP A 211 -14.77 -24.01 -5.23
N THR A 212 -14.87 -22.76 -4.75
CA THR A 212 -15.45 -21.64 -5.52
C THR A 212 -14.44 -20.88 -6.38
N ILE A 213 -13.14 -21.12 -6.18
CA ILE A 213 -12.13 -20.51 -7.03
C ILE A 213 -12.11 -21.34 -8.31
N PRO A 214 -12.43 -20.77 -9.49
CA PRO A 214 -12.18 -21.47 -10.73
C PRO A 214 -10.68 -21.76 -10.76
N ALA A 215 -10.31 -23.03 -10.60
CA ALA A 215 -8.99 -23.51 -10.98
C ALA A 215 -8.81 -23.00 -12.41
N ARG A 216 -8.02 -21.95 -12.60
CA ARG A 216 -7.71 -21.50 -13.94
C ARG A 216 -6.92 -22.66 -14.52
N ASN A 217 -7.61 -23.41 -15.38
CA ASN A 217 -7.20 -24.71 -15.88
C ASN A 217 -5.71 -24.75 -16.19
N GLY A 218 -4.97 -25.64 -15.53
CA GLY A 218 -3.74 -26.21 -16.06
C GLY A 218 -2.41 -25.49 -15.82
N ASP A 219 -2.36 -24.28 -15.25
CA ASP A 219 -1.08 -23.60 -15.00
C ASP A 219 -0.52 -23.96 -13.61
N ALA A 220 0.57 -24.72 -13.58
CA ALA A 220 1.28 -25.10 -12.35
C ALA A 220 1.78 -23.89 -11.52
N GLN A 221 1.69 -22.68 -12.08
CA GLN A 221 2.18 -21.43 -11.53
C GLN A 221 1.14 -20.64 -10.72
N SER A 222 -0.13 -21.08 -10.65
CA SER A 222 -1.18 -20.42 -9.86
C SER A 222 -1.58 -21.23 -8.63
N TYR A 223 -1.80 -20.56 -7.49
CA TYR A 223 -2.21 -21.19 -6.23
C TYR A 223 -3.37 -20.46 -5.57
N ALA A 224 -4.38 -21.23 -5.19
CA ALA A 224 -5.53 -20.80 -4.42
C ALA A 224 -5.21 -20.80 -2.92
N LEU A 225 -5.08 -19.62 -2.32
CA LEU A 225 -4.68 -19.44 -0.93
C LEU A 225 -5.87 -19.05 -0.03
N THR A 226 -6.11 -19.89 0.98
CA THR A 226 -7.07 -19.67 2.06
C THR A 226 -6.34 -19.65 3.40
N PRO A 227 -6.95 -19.14 4.49
CA PRO A 227 -6.34 -19.17 5.83
C PRO A 227 -5.90 -20.57 6.27
N GLU A 228 -6.67 -21.61 5.94
CA GLU A 228 -6.38 -22.99 6.29
C GLU A 228 -5.12 -23.50 5.56
N ARG A 229 -5.03 -23.26 4.25
CA ARG A 229 -3.87 -23.66 3.42
C ARG A 229 -2.60 -22.88 3.75
N PHE A 230 -2.78 -21.68 4.30
CA PHE A 230 -1.66 -20.88 4.83
C PHE A 230 -1.17 -21.45 6.16
N ALA A 231 -2.08 -21.87 7.04
CA ALA A 231 -1.77 -22.40 8.36
C ALA A 231 -1.23 -23.84 8.35
N ASP A 232 -1.70 -24.69 7.43
CA ASP A 232 -1.32 -26.10 7.35
C ASP A 232 0.02 -26.36 6.62
N GLY A 233 0.65 -25.31 6.08
CA GLY A 233 1.93 -25.37 5.36
C GLY A 233 1.82 -25.79 3.89
N SER A 234 0.63 -26.07 3.37
CA SER A 234 0.41 -26.44 1.96
C SER A 234 0.90 -25.35 1.00
N PHE A 235 0.72 -24.09 1.36
CA PHE A 235 1.23 -22.95 0.60
C PHE A 235 2.76 -22.94 0.51
N VAL A 236 3.45 -23.20 1.63
CA VAL A 236 4.91 -23.28 1.67
C VAL A 236 5.40 -24.46 0.84
N GLY A 237 4.78 -25.64 0.98
CA GLY A 237 5.14 -26.81 0.18
C GLY A 237 4.95 -26.59 -1.33
N TRP A 238 3.89 -25.88 -1.73
CA TRP A 238 3.70 -25.49 -3.12
C TRP A 238 4.79 -24.52 -3.60
N LEU A 239 5.11 -23.47 -2.84
CA LEU A 239 6.19 -22.53 -3.16
C LEU A 239 7.54 -23.22 -3.30
N GLU A 240 7.89 -24.11 -2.36
CA GLU A 240 9.11 -24.92 -2.43
C GLU A 240 9.13 -25.79 -3.68
N GLY A 241 8.01 -26.43 -4.01
CA GLY A 241 7.84 -27.20 -5.24
C GLY A 241 8.07 -26.35 -6.49
N GLN A 242 7.56 -25.11 -6.52
CA GLN A 242 7.81 -24.19 -7.63
C GLN A 242 9.26 -23.75 -7.68
N ILE A 243 9.89 -23.43 -6.55
CA ILE A 243 11.29 -22.98 -6.53
C ILE A 243 12.23 -24.12 -6.95
N ALA A 244 11.94 -25.36 -6.51
CA ALA A 244 12.76 -26.54 -6.79
C ALA A 244 12.46 -27.23 -8.13
N ALA A 245 11.29 -26.99 -8.73
CA ALA A 245 10.86 -27.71 -9.94
C ALA A 245 11.85 -27.50 -11.10
N PRO A 246 12.27 -28.59 -11.77
CA PRO A 246 13.15 -28.52 -12.93
C PRO A 246 12.48 -27.76 -14.06
N ARG A 247 13.30 -26.99 -14.78
CA ARG A 247 12.89 -26.03 -15.80
C ARG A 247 12.09 -26.73 -16.92
N PRO A 248 10.95 -26.20 -17.39
CA PRO A 248 10.45 -26.57 -18.71
C PRO A 248 11.49 -26.13 -19.74
N GLY A 249 11.93 -27.09 -20.56
CA GLY A 249 12.97 -26.90 -21.58
C GLY A 249 12.49 -26.13 -22.80
#